data_AF-A0A8H4N3B3-F1
#
_entry.id   AF-A0A8H4N3B3-F1
#
_cell.length_a   1.000
_cell.length_b   1.000
_cell.length_c   1.000
_cell.angle_alpha   90.00
_cell.angle_beta   90.00
_cell.angle_gamma   90.00
#
_symmetry.space_group_name_H-M   'P 1'
#
loop_
_entity.id
_entity.type
_entity.pdbx_description
1 polymer ?
#
loop_
_entity_poly.entity_id
_entity_poly.type
_entity_poly.pdbx_seq_one_letter_code
_entity_poly.pdbx_strand_id
1 'polypeptide(L)'
;MNPFRLLQSFLNRLLPFTRPGTPLLQDLVHTLALCAFLYFAPTIFENRSARPGGPPPLGGAGAAPTDGPRPGRTAAAPDRQNRDEPDDPVPRAAVGGDELPAEHEGPDVDGFADDAQFDEGDDFEEEDLAAFEAAGGGAQQPFVEDAEDTDGQPGPAANPAAGAARRAAANRQVGAKKARSIARRDQRRAYHEFVRSQAEAQRARDAEGAEEREAELFEEKRRRAVAEAALEEKARKEREERREKERRAREEEIAAQQEALRLVRAGLETKGALQVSDVVERMGREGPGGREWLEKLLRADGLVVKGKGRDGCVRMITSGNWVVRVEEDDMQAAWKRAAKMQKAKITFADLGEALEEVLRHKA
;
A
#
# COMPACT_ATOMS: atom_id res chain seq x y z
N MET A 1 -5.91 26.33 -29.70
CA MET A 1 -7.05 25.62 -29.07
C MET A 1 -6.48 24.52 -28.20
N ASN A 2 -6.70 24.56 -26.89
CA ASN A 2 -6.11 23.58 -25.98
C ASN A 2 -6.81 22.22 -26.15
N PRO A 3 -6.09 21.14 -26.51
CA PRO A 3 -6.67 19.81 -26.72
C PRO A 3 -7.40 19.30 -25.47
N PHE A 4 -6.94 19.76 -24.31
CA PHE A 4 -7.54 19.47 -23.01
C PHE A 4 -9.00 19.93 -22.89
N ARG A 5 -9.38 21.09 -23.46
CA ARG A 5 -10.77 21.58 -23.42
C ARG A 5 -11.70 20.80 -24.34
N LEU A 6 -11.18 20.26 -25.44
CA LEU A 6 -11.91 19.38 -26.35
C LEU A 6 -12.19 18.03 -25.67
N LEU A 7 -11.19 17.46 -25.00
CA LEU A 7 -11.33 16.21 -24.26
C LEU A 7 -12.33 16.35 -23.10
N GLN A 8 -12.24 17.46 -22.35
CA GLN A 8 -13.15 17.77 -21.25
C GLN A 8 -14.60 17.98 -21.72
N SER A 9 -14.80 18.65 -22.86
CA SER A 9 -16.13 18.80 -23.46
C SER A 9 -16.70 17.47 -23.97
N PHE A 10 -15.84 16.58 -24.47
CA PHE A 10 -16.25 15.24 -24.91
C PHE A 10 -16.63 14.34 -23.73
N LEU A 11 -15.86 14.38 -22.65
CA LEU A 11 -16.13 13.66 -21.40
C LEU A 11 -17.42 14.14 -20.72
N ASN A 12 -17.64 15.46 -20.62
CA ASN A 12 -18.88 16.03 -20.09
C ASN A 12 -20.11 15.71 -20.96
N ARG A 13 -19.92 15.33 -22.23
CA ARG A 13 -21.00 14.91 -23.13
C ARG A 13 -21.29 13.41 -23.06
N LEU A 14 -20.30 12.60 -22.69
CA LEU A 14 -20.45 11.15 -22.50
C LEU A 14 -21.01 10.77 -21.12
N LEU A 15 -20.84 11.64 -20.12
CA LEU A 15 -21.28 11.41 -18.75
C LEU A 15 -22.27 12.49 -18.29
N PRO A 16 -23.58 12.35 -18.60
CA PRO A 16 -24.59 13.37 -18.28
C PRO A 16 -24.88 13.54 -16.77
N PHE A 17 -24.17 12.83 -15.89
CA PHE A 17 -24.38 12.84 -14.44
C PHE A 17 -23.32 13.64 -13.65
N THR A 18 -22.27 14.14 -14.31
CA THR A 18 -21.21 14.89 -13.64
C THR A 18 -21.61 16.35 -13.47
N ARG A 19 -21.83 16.77 -12.21
CA ARG A 19 -22.07 18.19 -11.88
C ARG A 19 -20.76 18.97 -12.09
N PRO A 20 -20.78 20.18 -12.66
CA PRO A 20 -19.58 20.93 -13.03
C PRO A 20 -18.74 21.49 -11.85
N GLY A 21 -18.85 20.89 -10.65
CA GLY A 21 -18.15 21.31 -9.44
C GLY A 21 -17.51 20.19 -8.63
N THR A 22 -17.63 18.92 -9.04
CA THR A 22 -16.91 17.80 -8.42
C THR A 22 -15.58 17.57 -9.15
N PRO A 23 -14.47 17.25 -8.45
CA PRO A 23 -13.21 16.96 -9.11
C PRO A 23 -13.40 15.73 -10.00
N LEU A 24 -13.17 15.88 -11.31
CA LEU A 24 -13.33 14.84 -12.35
C LEU A 24 -12.72 13.48 -11.98
N LEU A 25 -11.65 13.49 -11.18
CA LEU A 25 -10.99 12.28 -10.69
C LEU A 25 -11.92 11.45 -9.78
N GLN A 26 -12.72 12.11 -8.93
CA GLN A 26 -13.66 11.45 -8.03
C GLN A 26 -14.75 10.74 -8.81
N ASP A 27 -15.33 11.38 -9.82
CA ASP A 27 -16.39 10.76 -10.64
C ASP A 27 -15.85 9.60 -11.49
N LEU A 28 -14.59 9.67 -11.95
CA LEU A 28 -13.91 8.56 -12.61
C LEU A 28 -13.68 7.38 -11.66
N VAL A 29 -13.23 7.64 -10.42
CA VAL A 29 -13.04 6.59 -9.41
C VAL A 29 -14.38 5.95 -9.03
N HIS A 30 -15.44 6.73 -8.85
CA HIS A 30 -16.78 6.20 -8.54
C HIS A 30 -17.34 5.37 -9.70
N THR A 31 -17.15 5.81 -10.94
CA THR A 31 -17.58 5.07 -12.13
C THR A 31 -16.81 3.75 -12.24
N LEU A 32 -15.50 3.76 -12.01
CA LEU A 32 -14.66 2.56 -12.05
C LEU A 32 -15.03 1.58 -10.91
N ALA A 33 -15.29 2.09 -9.71
CA ALA A 33 -15.77 1.30 -8.58
C ALA A 33 -17.14 0.67 -8.86
N LEU A 34 -18.07 1.42 -9.47
CA LEU A 34 -19.40 0.92 -9.83
C LEU A 34 -19.33 -0.12 -10.96
N CYS A 35 -18.45 0.08 -11.94
CA CYS A 35 -18.18 -0.92 -12.98
C CYS A 35 -17.56 -2.20 -12.40
N ALA A 36 -16.60 -2.08 -11.49
CA ALA A 36 -16.02 -3.24 -10.79
C ALA A 36 -17.08 -3.97 -9.96
N PHE A 37 -17.93 -3.23 -9.23
CA PHE A 37 -19.01 -3.82 -8.44
C PHE A 37 -20.03 -4.56 -9.32
N LEU A 38 -20.45 -3.98 -10.44
CA LEU A 38 -21.36 -4.65 -11.39
C LEU A 38 -20.74 -5.86 -12.07
N TYR A 39 -19.42 -5.84 -12.32
CA TYR A 39 -18.70 -6.99 -12.87
C TYR A 39 -18.65 -8.16 -11.87
N PHE A 40 -18.47 -7.87 -10.57
CA PHE A 40 -18.38 -8.88 -9.51
C PHE A 40 -19.73 -9.21 -8.83
N ALA A 41 -20.79 -8.45 -9.08
CA ALA A 41 -22.10 -8.70 -8.48
C ALA A 41 -22.66 -10.11 -8.79
N PRO A 42 -22.58 -10.64 -10.03
CA PRO A 42 -23.05 -12.00 -10.32
C PRO A 42 -22.32 -13.07 -9.49
N THR A 43 -21.01 -12.90 -9.31
CA THR A 43 -20.16 -13.84 -8.55
C THR A 43 -20.50 -13.84 -7.06
N ILE A 44 -20.90 -12.70 -6.49
CA ILE A 44 -21.34 -12.59 -5.10
C ILE A 44 -22.72 -13.25 -4.91
N PHE A 45 -23.63 -13.11 -5.88
CA PHE A 45 -24.96 -13.74 -5.84
C PHE A 45 -24.89 -15.27 -5.97
N GLU A 46 -24.01 -15.79 -6.82
CA GLU A 46 -23.79 -17.24 -6.95
C GLU A 46 -23.24 -17.85 -5.67
N ASN A 47 -22.26 -17.20 -5.03
CA ASN A 47 -21.70 -17.66 -3.74
C ASN A 47 -22.69 -17.59 -2.58
N ARG A 48 -23.63 -16.63 -2.57
CA ARG A 48 -24.71 -16.58 -1.57
C ARG A 48 -25.81 -17.60 -1.84
N SER A 49 -26.10 -17.91 -3.10
CA SER A 49 -27.11 -18.89 -3.49
C SER A 49 -26.64 -20.34 -3.27
N ALA A 50 -25.32 -20.57 -3.29
CA ALA A 50 -24.69 -21.85 -3.03
C ALA A 50 -24.58 -22.23 -1.53
N ARG A 51 -25.11 -21.42 -0.60
CA ARG A 51 -25.23 -21.81 0.82
C ARG A 51 -26.59 -22.52 1.04
N PRO A 52 -26.62 -23.86 1.15
CA PRO A 52 -27.84 -24.58 1.48
C PRO A 52 -28.00 -24.53 3.00
N GLY A 53 -28.66 -23.50 3.53
CA GLY A 53 -28.87 -23.40 4.98
C GLY A 53 -29.41 -22.08 5.53
N GLY A 54 -29.95 -21.18 4.71
CA GLY A 54 -30.66 -19.99 5.21
C GLY A 54 -32.05 -20.37 5.75
N PRO A 55 -32.49 -19.86 6.92
CA PRO A 55 -33.82 -20.11 7.46
C PRO A 55 -34.92 -19.59 6.52
N PRO A 56 -36.08 -20.26 6.44
CA PRO A 56 -37.12 -19.92 5.48
C PRO A 56 -37.71 -18.52 5.76
N PRO A 57 -38.05 -17.74 4.71
CA PRO A 57 -38.70 -16.46 4.88
C PRO A 57 -40.12 -16.66 5.42
N LEU A 58 -40.34 -16.16 6.65
CA LEU A 58 -41.67 -15.92 7.21
C LEU A 58 -42.36 -14.82 6.41
N GLY A 59 -43.42 -15.17 5.67
CA GLY A 59 -44.36 -14.19 5.15
C GLY A 59 -44.89 -14.53 3.75
N GLY A 60 -45.86 -15.43 3.67
CA GLY A 60 -46.51 -15.73 2.40
C GLY A 60 -47.51 -16.88 2.45
N ALA A 61 -48.49 -16.83 3.36
CA ALA A 61 -49.68 -17.67 3.27
C ALA A 61 -50.91 -16.88 3.74
N GLY A 62 -51.68 -16.40 2.77
CA GLY A 62 -53.05 -15.96 3.00
C GLY A 62 -53.98 -17.17 2.97
N ALA A 63 -54.75 -17.36 4.03
CA ALA A 63 -56.10 -17.95 4.03
C ALA A 63 -56.76 -17.68 5.39
N ALA A 64 -57.85 -16.91 5.37
CA ALA A 64 -58.72 -16.53 6.49
C ALA A 64 -59.67 -17.71 6.87
N PRO A 65 -60.74 -17.50 7.65
CA PRO A 65 -60.89 -16.88 8.99
C PRO A 65 -61.58 -17.87 9.97
N THR A 66 -61.37 -17.73 11.28
CA THR A 66 -62.32 -18.26 12.28
C THR A 66 -62.51 -17.29 13.43
N ASP A 67 -63.76 -16.87 13.58
CA ASP A 67 -64.33 -16.13 14.69
C ASP A 67 -64.16 -16.85 16.04
N GLY A 68 -63.91 -16.07 17.08
CA GLY A 68 -63.99 -16.54 18.47
C GLY A 68 -63.67 -15.43 19.47
N PRO A 69 -64.66 -14.92 20.24
CA PRO A 69 -64.46 -13.82 21.18
C PRO A 69 -64.04 -14.38 22.56
N ARG A 70 -63.19 -13.66 23.30
CA ARG A 70 -63.36 -13.41 24.76
C ARG A 70 -62.20 -12.57 25.36
N PRO A 71 -62.43 -11.95 26.54
CA PRO A 71 -61.86 -10.65 26.90
C PRO A 71 -61.02 -10.66 28.19
N GLY A 72 -60.42 -9.50 28.47
CA GLY A 72 -59.80 -9.13 29.75
C GLY A 72 -58.28 -9.31 29.72
N ARG A 73 -57.46 -8.42 30.30
CA ARG A 73 -57.72 -7.35 31.26
C ARG A 73 -56.39 -6.60 31.46
N THR A 74 -56.44 -5.25 31.50
CA THR A 74 -55.62 -4.30 32.31
C THR A 74 -54.08 -4.38 32.28
N ALA A 75 -53.28 -3.32 32.41
CA ALA A 75 -53.37 -1.86 32.47
C ALA A 75 -51.92 -1.36 32.72
N ALA A 76 -51.64 -0.08 32.47
CA ALA A 76 -50.45 0.70 32.86
C ALA A 76 -49.15 0.38 32.09
N ALA A 77 -48.27 1.30 31.74
CA ALA A 77 -48.16 2.77 31.72
C ALA A 77 -46.86 3.04 30.90
N PRO A 78 -46.60 4.28 30.45
CA PRO A 78 -45.61 4.57 29.40
C PRO A 78 -44.21 4.83 29.98
N ASP A 79 -43.14 4.46 29.27
CA ASP A 79 -41.82 5.05 29.56
C ASP A 79 -40.86 5.01 28.35
N ARG A 80 -40.22 6.17 28.14
CA ARG A 80 -38.86 6.46 27.62
C ARG A 80 -38.35 5.79 26.33
N GLN A 81 -38.03 6.54 25.27
CA GLN A 81 -36.85 7.40 25.09
C GLN A 81 -35.50 6.78 25.46
N ASN A 82 -34.58 6.87 24.49
CA ASN A 82 -33.15 6.56 24.48
C ASN A 82 -32.82 5.09 24.20
N ARG A 83 -32.24 4.76 23.03
CA ARG A 83 -30.92 5.17 22.48
C ARG A 83 -29.79 4.49 23.28
N ASP A 84 -28.85 3.94 22.50
CA ASP A 84 -27.58 3.33 22.88
C ASP A 84 -27.55 1.79 22.98
N GLU A 85 -27.20 1.18 21.85
CA GLU A 85 -26.48 -0.10 21.76
C GLU A 85 -25.44 0.05 20.61
N PRO A 86 -24.35 -0.72 20.60
CA PRO A 86 -23.03 -0.28 21.05
C PRO A 86 -22.01 -0.15 19.91
N ASP A 87 -21.03 0.73 20.10
CA ASP A 87 -19.83 0.84 19.26
C ASP A 87 -18.94 -0.40 19.42
N ASP A 88 -18.90 -1.23 18.38
CA ASP A 88 -17.83 -2.20 18.16
C ASP A 88 -16.61 -1.50 17.52
N PRO A 89 -15.39 -1.73 18.03
CA PRO A 89 -14.19 -1.03 17.57
C PRO A 89 -13.69 -1.57 16.22
N VAL A 90 -13.58 -0.67 15.24
CA VAL A 90 -12.91 -0.95 13.96
C VAL A 90 -11.39 -1.01 14.20
N PRO A 91 -10.69 -2.10 13.80
CA PRO A 91 -9.25 -2.18 13.92
C PRO A 91 -8.57 -1.31 12.87
N ARG A 92 -7.71 -0.40 13.34
CA ARG A 92 -6.83 0.45 12.52
C ARG A 92 -5.72 -0.40 11.92
N ALA A 93 -5.96 -0.91 10.71
CA ALA A 93 -4.94 -1.57 9.91
C ALA A 93 -4.02 -0.53 9.24
N ALA A 94 -2.75 -0.66 9.59
CA ALA A 94 -1.53 -0.26 8.89
C ALA A 94 -1.69 0.21 7.43
N VAL A 95 -1.27 1.44 7.18
CA VAL A 95 -0.75 1.87 5.88
C VAL A 95 0.74 2.13 6.08
N GLY A 96 1.55 1.26 5.50
CA GLY A 96 2.97 1.44 5.27
C GLY A 96 3.26 1.27 3.78
N GLY A 97 4.30 1.96 3.31
CA GLY A 97 4.80 1.98 1.93
C GLY A 97 4.47 3.32 1.27
N ASP A 98 5.33 4.33 1.28
CA ASP A 98 6.72 4.41 0.79
C ASP A 98 6.82 4.10 -0.71
N GLU A 99 6.73 5.16 -1.52
CA GLU A 99 7.39 5.27 -2.83
C GLU A 99 7.50 6.76 -3.19
N LEU A 100 8.72 7.29 -3.12
CA LEU A 100 9.10 8.57 -3.73
C LEU A 100 9.08 8.42 -5.25
N PRO A 101 8.78 9.52 -5.98
CA PRO A 101 9.85 10.04 -6.83
C PRO A 101 9.98 11.55 -6.76
N ALA A 102 11.19 11.96 -7.12
CA ALA A 102 11.70 13.31 -7.09
C ALA A 102 11.05 14.24 -8.14
N GLU A 103 11.16 15.52 -7.82
CA GLU A 103 11.15 16.69 -8.70
C GLU A 103 9.79 17.21 -9.19
N HIS A 104 9.40 18.38 -8.66
CA HIS A 104 9.14 19.62 -9.41
C HIS A 104 7.90 20.40 -8.94
N GLU A 105 8.12 21.72 -8.85
CA GLU A 105 7.15 22.82 -8.73
C GLU A 105 6.36 22.96 -7.42
N GLY A 106 6.85 23.89 -6.60
CA GLY A 106 6.13 24.41 -5.44
C GLY A 106 4.86 25.16 -5.87
N PRO A 107 3.76 24.99 -5.12
CA PRO A 107 2.69 25.96 -5.11
C PRO A 107 3.03 27.08 -4.13
N ASP A 108 2.96 28.31 -4.64
CA ASP A 108 2.88 29.54 -3.86
C ASP A 108 1.85 29.37 -2.72
N VAL A 109 2.33 29.30 -1.48
CA VAL A 109 1.49 29.48 -0.30
C VAL A 109 1.58 30.93 0.12
N ASP A 110 0.52 31.62 -0.24
CA ASP A 110 0.13 32.93 0.22
C ASP A 110 0.31 33.12 1.73
N GLY A 111 0.97 34.24 2.02
CA GLY A 111 0.82 35.10 3.20
C GLY A 111 0.05 34.56 4.40
N PHE A 112 0.79 34.18 5.44
CA PHE A 112 0.41 34.49 6.80
C PHE A 112 1.50 35.36 7.42
N ALA A 113 1.26 36.67 7.36
CA ALA A 113 1.88 37.63 8.24
C ALA A 113 1.34 37.37 9.64
N ASP A 114 2.22 36.92 10.55
CA ASP A 114 1.99 37.05 11.98
C ASP A 114 3.30 37.55 12.60
N ASP A 115 3.48 38.86 12.51
CA ASP A 115 4.42 39.64 13.31
C ASP A 115 3.91 39.63 14.76
N ALA A 116 4.12 38.50 15.45
CA ALA A 116 4.06 38.46 16.90
C ALA A 116 5.47 38.81 17.42
N GLN A 117 5.73 40.12 17.54
CA GLN A 117 6.78 40.63 18.42
C GLN A 117 6.46 40.17 19.84
N PHE A 118 7.11 39.09 20.24
CA PHE A 118 7.16 38.62 21.62
C PHE A 118 8.17 39.51 22.36
N ASP A 119 7.71 40.66 22.85
CA ASP A 119 8.41 41.49 23.82
C ASP A 119 8.12 40.95 25.24
N GLU A 120 8.67 39.78 25.54
CA GLU A 120 8.67 39.17 26.88
C GLU A 120 10.14 39.04 27.31
N GLY A 121 10.72 40.15 27.77
CA GLY A 121 12.14 40.25 28.04
C GLY A 121 12.55 40.73 29.43
N ASP A 122 11.64 41.25 30.28
CA ASP A 122 12.09 41.92 31.52
C ASP A 122 11.28 41.63 32.80
N ASP A 123 10.12 40.97 32.74
CA ASP A 123 9.28 40.76 33.94
C ASP A 123 9.55 39.43 34.68
N PHE A 124 10.19 38.44 34.05
CA PHE A 124 10.39 37.10 34.67
C PHE A 124 11.52 37.08 35.72
N GLU A 125 12.52 37.97 35.61
CA GLU A 125 13.65 37.97 36.55
C GLU A 125 13.32 38.59 37.92
N GLU A 126 12.29 39.44 38.03
CA GLU A 126 11.92 40.06 39.32
C GLU A 126 11.16 39.11 40.26
N GLU A 127 10.34 38.19 39.73
CA GLU A 127 9.59 37.22 40.56
C GLU A 127 10.49 36.16 41.19
N ASP A 128 11.47 35.62 40.45
CA ASP A 128 12.39 34.61 40.96
C ASP A 128 13.35 35.17 42.03
N LEU A 129 13.74 36.45 41.89
CA LEU A 129 14.53 37.17 42.90
C LEU A 129 13.73 37.42 44.19
N ALA A 130 12.44 37.76 44.08
CA ALA A 130 11.56 37.95 45.23
C ALA A 130 11.28 36.63 45.98
N ALA A 131 11.15 35.52 45.26
CA ALA A 131 10.96 34.19 45.84
C ALA A 131 12.20 33.72 46.63
N PHE A 132 13.41 33.99 46.14
CA PHE A 132 14.65 33.69 46.87
C PHE A 132 14.82 34.56 48.14
N GLU A 133 14.44 35.85 48.08
CA GLU A 133 14.49 36.76 49.23
C GLU A 133 13.44 36.40 50.30
N ALA A 134 12.29 35.85 49.90
CA ALA A 134 11.24 35.35 50.78
C ALA A 134 11.59 33.99 51.42
N ALA A 135 12.28 33.10 50.70
CA ALA A 135 12.77 31.84 51.24
C ALA A 135 13.98 32.03 52.19
N GLY A 136 14.78 33.08 51.97
CA GLY A 136 15.91 33.49 52.83
C GLY A 136 15.50 34.29 54.06
N GLY A 137 14.40 33.89 54.73
CA GLY A 137 13.90 34.50 55.96
C GLY A 137 15.03 34.78 56.97
N GLY A 138 15.05 36.01 57.49
CA GLY A 138 16.11 36.55 58.33
C GLY A 138 16.57 35.62 59.44
N ALA A 139 17.79 35.09 59.29
CA ALA A 139 18.59 34.57 60.37
C ALA A 139 19.89 35.37 60.40
N GLN A 140 20.12 36.06 61.52
CA GLN A 140 21.45 36.55 61.89
C GLN A 140 22.45 35.41 61.69
N GLN A 141 23.49 35.65 60.90
CA GLN A 141 24.64 34.76 60.93
C GLN A 141 25.23 34.80 62.35
N PRO A 142 25.45 33.65 63.01
CA PRO A 142 26.38 33.62 64.12
C PRO A 142 27.77 33.92 63.58
N PHE A 143 28.38 34.95 64.14
CA PHE A 143 29.81 35.22 64.02
C PHE A 143 30.57 33.98 64.52
N VAL A 144 31.24 33.29 63.60
CA VAL A 144 32.17 32.19 63.91
C VAL A 144 33.57 32.79 63.90
N GLU A 145 34.12 32.97 65.10
CA GLU A 145 35.55 33.14 65.35
C GLU A 145 36.27 31.79 65.20
N ASP A 146 37.46 31.86 64.59
CA ASP A 146 38.58 30.91 64.62
C ASP A 146 38.39 29.45 64.16
N ALA A 147 39.09 29.11 63.07
CA ALA A 147 39.70 27.80 62.89
C ALA A 147 40.98 27.93 62.05
N GLU A 148 42.01 27.27 62.57
CA GLU A 148 43.44 27.38 62.27
C GLU A 148 43.88 26.72 60.95
N ASP A 149 45.11 27.06 60.60
CA ASP A 149 46.02 26.54 59.57
C ASP A 149 45.82 25.09 59.10
N THR A 150 45.89 24.90 57.78
CA THR A 150 46.52 23.70 57.20
C THR A 150 47.40 24.07 56.00
N ASP A 151 48.70 23.89 56.22
CA ASP A 151 49.81 24.08 55.27
C ASP A 151 49.80 23.08 54.09
N GLY A 152 50.26 23.54 52.91
CA GLY A 152 50.31 22.68 51.72
C GLY A 152 51.07 23.15 50.46
N GLN A 153 52.12 23.99 50.57
CA GLN A 153 53.31 24.09 49.67
C GLN A 153 53.16 24.45 48.14
N PRO A 154 54.24 24.81 47.39
CA PRO A 154 54.40 26.19 46.90
C PRO A 154 54.69 26.39 45.38
N GLY A 155 54.37 27.59 44.86
CA GLY A 155 55.13 28.28 43.79
C GLY A 155 54.31 28.88 42.62
N PRO A 156 54.82 29.89 41.86
CA PRO A 156 55.89 30.85 42.13
C PRO A 156 55.41 32.32 42.18
N ALA A 157 56.11 33.11 43.01
CA ALA A 157 56.26 34.58 43.00
C ALA A 157 55.14 35.46 42.39
N ALA A 158 54.12 35.77 43.20
CA ALA A 158 53.29 36.95 43.01
C ALA A 158 53.34 37.85 44.27
N ASN A 159 54.18 38.89 44.20
CA ASN A 159 54.19 40.11 45.00
C ASN A 159 53.32 40.13 46.29
N PRO A 160 53.89 39.95 47.50
CA PRO A 160 53.13 40.00 48.76
C PRO A 160 52.55 41.40 49.08
N ALA A 161 53.02 42.46 48.39
CA ALA A 161 52.49 43.81 48.53
C ALA A 161 51.10 44.01 47.86
N ALA A 162 50.70 43.15 46.91
CA ALA A 162 49.46 43.32 46.16
C ALA A 162 48.24 42.65 46.83
N GLY A 163 48.44 41.58 47.60
CA GLY A 163 47.37 40.88 48.32
C GLY A 163 46.88 41.66 49.55
N ALA A 164 47.80 42.27 50.31
CA ALA A 164 47.46 43.07 51.50
C ALA A 164 46.75 44.39 51.12
N ALA A 165 47.14 45.02 50.01
CA ALA A 165 46.55 46.29 49.57
C ALA A 165 45.08 46.16 49.10
N ARG A 166 44.68 44.99 48.57
CA ARG A 166 43.27 44.74 48.19
C ARG A 166 42.39 44.42 49.39
N ARG A 167 42.91 43.70 50.39
CA ARG A 167 42.18 43.44 51.65
C ARG A 167 41.98 44.72 52.48
N ALA A 168 42.95 45.64 52.48
CA ALA A 168 42.84 46.93 53.17
C ALA A 168 41.80 47.90 52.56
N ALA A 169 41.45 47.74 51.27
CA ALA A 169 40.43 48.56 50.61
C ALA A 169 38.98 48.15 50.93
N ALA A 170 38.78 46.96 51.52
CA ALA A 170 37.45 46.41 51.84
C ALA A 170 36.77 47.11 53.03
N ASN A 171 37.55 47.66 53.97
CA ASN A 171 37.03 48.28 55.19
C ASN A 171 36.85 49.80 55.09
N ARG A 172 36.60 50.34 53.88
CA ARG A 172 36.14 51.73 53.77
C ARG A 172 34.70 51.77 54.24
N GLN A 173 34.41 52.56 55.27
CA GLN A 173 33.07 52.77 55.80
C GLN A 173 32.18 53.40 54.72
N VAL A 174 31.59 52.54 53.90
CA VAL A 174 30.62 52.91 52.87
C VAL A 174 29.35 53.35 53.58
N GLY A 175 28.81 54.51 53.21
CA GLY A 175 27.54 54.97 53.75
C GLY A 175 26.45 53.92 53.58
N ALA A 176 25.49 53.86 54.51
CA ALA A 176 24.50 52.79 54.62
C ALA A 176 23.80 52.42 53.29
N LYS A 177 23.54 53.40 52.41
CA LYS A 177 22.95 53.17 51.08
C LYS A 177 23.87 52.36 50.15
N LYS A 178 25.17 52.64 50.16
CA LYS A 178 26.17 51.95 49.34
C LYS A 178 26.46 50.54 49.88
N ALA A 179 26.47 50.38 51.21
CA ALA A 179 26.55 49.05 51.83
C ALA A 179 25.38 48.15 51.40
N ARG A 180 24.15 48.65 51.43
CA ARG A 180 22.96 47.90 50.97
C ARG A 180 23.00 47.58 49.47
N SER A 181 23.47 48.50 48.64
CA SER A 181 23.61 48.26 47.19
C SER A 181 24.65 47.19 46.86
N ILE A 182 25.77 47.16 47.60
CA ILE A 182 26.80 46.12 47.46
C ILE A 182 26.25 44.77 47.92
N ALA A 183 25.58 44.71 49.08
CA ALA A 183 24.97 43.48 49.59
C ALA A 183 23.97 42.86 48.59
N ARG A 184 23.10 43.69 47.98
CA ARG A 184 22.17 43.20 46.93
C ARG A 184 22.89 42.67 45.68
N ARG A 185 23.99 43.33 45.28
CA ARG A 185 24.80 42.86 44.14
C ARG A 185 25.49 41.54 44.45
N ASP A 186 26.02 41.38 45.66
CA ASP A 186 26.67 40.15 46.10
C ASP A 186 25.66 39.01 46.26
N GLN A 187 24.45 39.29 46.74
CA GLN A 187 23.33 38.33 46.76
C GLN A 187 22.97 37.86 45.34
N ARG A 188 22.85 38.77 44.37
CA ARG A 188 22.61 38.39 42.96
C ARG A 188 23.72 37.51 42.39
N ARG A 189 24.99 37.84 42.68
CA ARG A 189 26.13 36.99 42.27
C ARG A 189 26.06 35.61 42.89
N ALA A 190 25.83 35.52 44.21
CA ALA A 190 25.71 34.26 44.92
C ALA A 190 24.54 33.41 44.38
N TYR A 191 23.41 34.03 44.07
CA TYR A 191 22.28 33.35 43.44
C TYR A 191 22.64 32.81 42.05
N HIS A 192 23.23 33.62 41.16
CA HIS A 192 23.62 33.12 39.84
C HIS A 192 24.72 32.06 39.89
N GLU A 193 25.65 32.14 40.85
CA GLU A 193 26.66 31.10 41.08
C GLU A 193 26.04 29.80 41.59
N PHE A 194 25.04 29.90 42.48
CA PHE A 194 24.26 28.76 42.94
C PHE A 194 23.45 28.11 41.82
N VAL A 195 22.78 28.90 40.97
CA VAL A 195 22.04 28.39 39.82
C VAL A 195 22.99 27.70 38.83
N ARG A 196 24.17 28.28 38.57
CA ARG A 196 25.19 27.62 37.73
C ARG A 196 25.68 26.31 38.35
N SER A 197 25.97 26.29 39.65
CA SER A 197 26.45 25.08 40.31
C SER A 197 25.39 23.97 40.35
N GLN A 198 24.11 24.31 40.50
CA GLN A 198 23.01 23.36 40.35
C GLN A 198 22.91 22.83 38.91
N ALA A 199 22.98 23.70 37.90
CA ALA A 199 22.94 23.28 36.50
C ALA A 199 24.15 22.42 36.10
N GLU A 200 25.33 22.71 36.67
CA GLU A 200 26.54 21.91 36.49
C GLU A 200 26.43 20.55 37.19
N ALA A 201 25.92 20.51 38.43
CA ALA A 201 25.66 19.27 39.13
C ALA A 201 24.62 18.39 38.42
N GLN A 202 23.60 18.99 37.82
CA GLN A 202 22.61 18.28 37.01
C GLN A 202 23.23 17.72 35.72
N ARG A 203 24.00 18.53 34.99
CA ARG A 203 24.74 18.07 33.80
C ARG A 203 25.72 16.94 34.11
N ALA A 204 26.38 16.97 35.28
CA ALA A 204 27.27 15.89 35.71
C ALA A 204 26.51 14.56 35.93
N ARG A 205 25.36 14.60 36.62
CA ARG A 205 24.52 13.40 36.83
C ARG A 205 23.95 12.85 35.53
N ASP A 206 23.55 13.73 34.61
CA ASP A 206 23.02 13.31 33.32
C ASP A 206 24.10 12.69 32.42
N ALA A 207 25.34 13.19 32.50
CA ALA A 207 26.49 12.65 31.79
C ALA A 207 26.92 11.27 32.34
N GLU A 208 26.92 11.08 33.66
CA GLU A 208 27.24 9.77 34.28
C GLU A 208 26.27 8.67 33.83
N GLY A 209 24.98 8.97 33.68
CA GLY A 209 23.98 8.01 33.18
C GLY A 209 23.82 7.97 31.67
N ALA A 210 24.54 8.80 30.90
CA ALA A 210 24.38 8.86 29.44
C ALA A 210 24.95 7.62 28.76
N GLU A 211 26.15 7.19 29.16
CA GLU A 211 26.84 6.05 28.54
C GLU A 211 26.07 4.73 28.73
N GLU A 212 25.49 4.51 29.90
CA GLU A 212 24.69 3.32 30.19
C GLU A 212 23.41 3.29 29.34
N ARG A 213 22.68 4.42 29.25
CA ARG A 213 21.48 4.53 28.40
C ARG A 213 21.82 4.36 26.92
N GLU A 214 22.96 4.90 26.47
CA GLU A 214 23.43 4.74 25.10
C GLU A 214 23.81 3.29 24.78
N ALA A 215 24.47 2.60 25.70
CA ALA A 215 24.81 1.18 25.56
C ALA A 215 23.55 0.31 25.48
N GLU A 216 22.56 0.52 26.35
CA GLU A 216 21.28 -0.20 26.32
C GLU A 216 20.51 0.04 25.02
N LEU A 217 20.42 1.30 24.58
CA LEU A 217 19.79 1.64 23.30
C LEU A 217 20.53 1.02 22.11
N PHE A 218 21.86 0.91 22.18
CA PHE A 218 22.65 0.28 21.13
C PHE A 218 22.44 -1.23 21.05
N GLU A 219 22.37 -1.92 22.20
CA GLU A 219 22.07 -3.35 22.23
C GLU A 219 20.66 -3.66 21.73
N GLU A 220 19.67 -2.85 22.11
CA GLU A 220 18.31 -2.98 21.61
C GLU A 220 18.25 -2.74 20.09
N LYS A 221 18.91 -1.69 19.60
CA LYS A 221 19.04 -1.42 18.16
C LYS A 221 19.69 -2.58 17.42
N ARG A 222 20.70 -3.22 18.00
CA ARG A 222 21.33 -4.42 17.41
C ARG A 222 20.37 -5.60 17.31
N ARG A 223 19.56 -5.86 18.34
CA ARG A 223 18.55 -6.93 18.31
C ARG A 223 17.49 -6.67 17.24
N ARG A 224 17.05 -5.42 17.11
CA ARG A 224 16.11 -5.02 16.06
C ARG A 224 16.72 -5.14 14.67
N ALA A 225 17.97 -4.70 14.47
CA ALA A 225 18.65 -4.80 13.19
C ALA A 225 18.83 -6.25 12.73
N VAL A 226 19.17 -7.17 13.64
CA VAL A 226 19.28 -8.61 13.31
C VAL A 226 17.90 -9.19 12.95
N ALA A 227 16.85 -8.84 13.69
CA ALA A 227 15.49 -9.30 13.40
C ALA A 227 14.96 -8.74 12.07
N GLU A 228 15.23 -7.47 11.77
CA GLU A 228 14.85 -6.80 10.53
C GLU A 228 15.61 -7.39 9.33
N ALA A 229 16.93 -7.59 9.44
CA ALA A 229 17.72 -8.23 8.39
C ALA A 229 17.23 -9.67 8.10
N ALA A 230 16.84 -10.43 9.13
CA ALA A 230 16.29 -11.77 8.96
C ALA A 230 14.89 -11.76 8.29
N LEU A 231 14.08 -10.73 8.54
CA LEU A 231 12.80 -10.54 7.87
C LEU A 231 12.99 -10.11 6.41
N GLU A 232 13.94 -9.21 6.15
CA GLU A 232 14.28 -8.77 4.79
C GLU A 232 14.81 -9.93 3.95
N GLU A 233 15.69 -10.78 4.49
CA GLU A 233 16.21 -11.96 3.79
C GLU A 233 15.08 -12.95 3.45
N LYS A 234 14.14 -13.17 4.37
CA LYS A 234 12.95 -14.00 4.11
C LYS A 234 12.06 -13.41 3.04
N ALA A 235 11.78 -12.11 3.10
CA ALA A 235 10.98 -11.41 2.10
C ALA A 235 11.65 -11.43 0.72
N ARG A 236 12.98 -11.30 0.65
CA ARG A 236 13.74 -11.41 -0.59
C ARG A 236 13.64 -12.82 -1.18
N LYS A 237 13.84 -13.86 -0.36
CA LYS A 237 13.70 -15.26 -0.77
C LYS A 237 12.29 -15.56 -1.26
N GLU A 238 11.25 -15.10 -0.58
CA GLU A 238 9.85 -15.31 -1.01
C GLU A 238 9.56 -14.63 -2.37
N ARG A 239 10.06 -13.40 -2.57
CA ARG A 239 9.93 -12.70 -3.85
C ARG A 239 10.67 -13.43 -4.98
N GLU A 240 11.86 -13.95 -4.71
CA GLU A 240 12.64 -14.74 -5.67
C GLU A 240 11.94 -16.05 -6.02
N GLU A 241 11.44 -16.80 -5.03
CA GLU A 241 10.67 -18.02 -5.26
C GLU A 241 9.38 -17.78 -6.04
N ARG A 242 8.68 -16.68 -5.75
CA ARG A 242 7.47 -16.29 -6.51
C ARG A 242 7.82 -15.99 -7.97
N ARG A 243 8.89 -15.24 -8.22
CA ARG A 243 9.38 -14.94 -9.57
C ARG A 243 9.81 -16.21 -10.30
N GLU A 244 10.46 -17.16 -9.62
CA GLU A 244 10.88 -18.42 -10.21
C GLU A 244 9.70 -19.34 -10.54
N LYS A 245 8.71 -19.45 -9.64
CA LYS A 245 7.48 -20.21 -9.90
C LYS A 245 6.71 -19.64 -11.08
N GLU A 246 6.60 -18.32 -11.17
CA GLU A 246 5.93 -17.67 -12.30
C GLU A 246 6.70 -17.87 -13.61
N ARG A 247 8.04 -17.71 -13.59
CA ARG A 247 8.89 -17.97 -14.76
C ARG A 247 8.76 -19.42 -15.23
N ARG A 248 8.83 -20.37 -14.31
CA ARG A 248 8.68 -21.80 -14.61
C ARG A 248 7.31 -22.12 -15.18
N ALA A 249 6.23 -21.57 -14.63
CA ALA A 249 4.89 -21.77 -15.16
C ALA A 249 4.75 -21.22 -16.60
N ARG A 250 5.35 -20.05 -16.89
CA ARG A 250 5.38 -19.49 -18.25
C ARG A 250 6.19 -20.35 -19.21
N GLU A 251 7.34 -20.86 -18.78
CA GLU A 251 8.18 -21.76 -19.58
C GLU A 251 7.46 -23.08 -19.89
N GLU A 252 6.77 -23.67 -18.90
CA GLU A 252 5.95 -24.87 -19.07
C GLU A 252 4.78 -24.62 -20.03
N GLU A 253 4.15 -23.44 -19.98
CA GLU A 253 3.09 -23.07 -20.92
C GLU A 253 3.63 -22.91 -22.36
N ILE A 254 4.77 -22.24 -22.53
CA ILE A 254 5.41 -22.09 -23.85
C ILE A 254 5.83 -23.45 -24.40
N ALA A 255 6.40 -24.33 -23.56
CA ALA A 255 6.76 -25.69 -23.95
C ALA A 255 5.53 -26.49 -24.40
N ALA A 256 4.42 -26.38 -23.66
CA ALA A 256 3.16 -27.01 -24.04
C ALA A 256 2.61 -26.48 -25.38
N GLN A 257 2.69 -25.16 -25.60
CA GLN A 257 2.29 -24.55 -26.88
C GLN A 257 3.15 -25.06 -28.04
N GLN A 258 4.48 -25.11 -27.87
CA GLN A 258 5.41 -25.59 -28.88
C GLN A 258 5.18 -27.06 -29.21
N GLU A 259 4.95 -27.91 -28.20
CA GLU A 259 4.69 -29.33 -28.42
C GLU A 259 3.36 -29.55 -29.16
N ALA A 260 2.31 -28.81 -28.80
CA ALA A 260 1.03 -28.86 -29.52
C ALA A 260 1.19 -28.44 -30.98
N LEU A 261 1.92 -27.35 -31.25
CA LEU A 261 2.20 -26.90 -32.62
C LEU A 261 3.04 -27.91 -33.39
N ARG A 262 4.02 -28.54 -32.75
CA ARG A 262 4.85 -29.60 -33.35
C ARG A 262 4.00 -30.80 -33.77
N LEU A 263 3.10 -31.25 -32.88
CA LEU A 263 2.17 -32.35 -33.15
C LEU A 263 1.21 -32.03 -34.31
N VAL A 264 0.64 -30.81 -34.32
CA VAL A 264 -0.27 -30.39 -35.40
C VAL A 264 0.48 -30.30 -36.74
N ARG A 265 1.66 -29.68 -36.77
CA ARG A 265 2.46 -29.54 -38.01
C ARG A 265 2.85 -30.91 -38.56
N ALA A 266 3.42 -31.78 -37.72
CA ALA A 266 3.78 -33.13 -38.11
C ALA A 266 2.56 -33.93 -38.61
N GLY A 267 1.44 -33.84 -37.90
CA GLY A 267 0.22 -34.54 -38.29
C GLY A 267 -0.38 -34.04 -39.60
N LEU A 268 -0.36 -32.73 -39.85
CA LEU A 268 -0.80 -32.14 -41.12
C LEU A 268 0.14 -32.48 -42.28
N GLU A 269 1.44 -32.61 -42.03
CA GLU A 269 2.40 -33.04 -43.04
C GLU A 269 2.22 -34.52 -43.42
N THR A 270 1.99 -35.39 -42.44
CA THR A 270 1.85 -36.83 -42.68
C THR A 270 0.48 -37.21 -43.22
N LYS A 271 -0.61 -36.68 -42.63
CA LYS A 271 -1.99 -37.14 -42.86
C LYS A 271 -2.84 -36.15 -43.66
N GLY A 272 -2.42 -34.88 -43.74
CA GLY A 272 -3.22 -33.81 -44.34
C GLY A 272 -4.43 -33.34 -43.51
N ALA A 273 -4.92 -34.16 -42.58
CA ALA A 273 -6.01 -33.81 -41.67
C ALA A 273 -5.73 -34.35 -40.27
N LEU A 274 -6.13 -33.58 -39.25
CA LEU A 274 -5.95 -33.95 -37.85
C LEU A 274 -7.10 -33.44 -36.98
N GLN A 275 -7.60 -34.29 -36.08
CA GLN A 275 -8.68 -33.94 -35.18
C GLN A 275 -8.14 -33.14 -33.98
N VAL A 276 -8.75 -31.99 -33.67
CA VAL A 276 -8.34 -31.09 -32.56
C VAL A 276 -8.40 -31.82 -31.22
N SER A 277 -9.42 -32.67 -31.01
CA SER A 277 -9.61 -33.43 -29.78
C SER A 277 -8.39 -34.29 -29.43
N ASP A 278 -7.81 -34.98 -30.41
CA ASP A 278 -6.69 -35.90 -30.20
C ASP A 278 -5.43 -35.17 -29.71
N VAL A 279 -5.17 -33.96 -30.22
CA VAL A 279 -4.05 -33.12 -29.74
C VAL A 279 -4.33 -32.65 -28.33
N VAL A 280 -5.54 -32.18 -28.08
CA VAL A 280 -5.94 -31.61 -26.80
C VAL A 280 -5.89 -32.67 -25.69
N GLU A 281 -6.33 -33.89 -25.98
CA GLU A 281 -6.23 -35.06 -25.09
C GLU A 281 -4.75 -35.40 -24.81
N ARG A 282 -3.91 -35.42 -25.84
CA ARG A 282 -2.47 -35.68 -25.69
C ARG A 282 -1.74 -34.60 -24.86
N MET A 283 -2.26 -33.37 -24.87
CA MET A 283 -1.77 -32.27 -24.04
C MET A 283 -2.39 -32.23 -22.64
N GLY A 284 -3.28 -33.17 -22.29
CA GLY A 284 -3.95 -33.24 -20.99
C GLY A 284 -4.93 -32.09 -20.72
N ARG A 285 -5.43 -31.42 -21.77
CA ARG A 285 -6.32 -30.24 -21.66
C ARG A 285 -7.75 -30.57 -22.09
N GLU A 286 -8.33 -31.64 -21.58
CA GLU A 286 -9.65 -32.12 -22.01
C GLU A 286 -10.77 -31.06 -21.88
N GLY A 287 -11.81 -31.22 -22.70
CA GLY A 287 -13.01 -30.38 -22.68
C GLY A 287 -13.00 -29.20 -23.67
N PRO A 288 -14.00 -28.29 -23.56
CA PRO A 288 -14.15 -27.18 -24.50
C PRO A 288 -13.02 -26.15 -24.41
N GLY A 289 -12.48 -25.91 -23.21
CA GLY A 289 -11.40 -24.96 -22.99
C GLY A 289 -10.11 -25.33 -23.73
N GLY A 290 -9.78 -26.62 -23.82
CA GLY A 290 -8.62 -27.07 -24.59
C GLY A 290 -8.77 -26.87 -26.10
N ARG A 291 -9.99 -27.05 -26.63
CA ARG A 291 -10.28 -26.82 -28.06
C ARG A 291 -10.11 -25.35 -28.42
N GLU A 292 -10.71 -24.46 -27.62
CA GLU A 292 -10.57 -23.01 -27.82
C GLU A 292 -9.12 -22.54 -27.66
N TRP A 293 -8.39 -23.11 -26.70
CA TRP A 293 -6.97 -22.84 -26.51
C TRP A 293 -6.15 -23.21 -27.74
N LEU A 294 -6.33 -24.42 -28.28
CA LEU A 294 -5.61 -24.86 -29.47
C LEU A 294 -6.00 -24.03 -30.70
N GLU A 295 -7.28 -23.72 -30.88
CA GLU A 295 -7.73 -22.85 -31.97
C GLU A 295 -7.07 -21.46 -31.92
N LYS A 296 -7.06 -20.81 -30.74
CA LYS A 296 -6.40 -19.52 -30.54
C LYS A 296 -4.90 -19.62 -30.83
N LEU A 297 -4.25 -20.70 -30.36
CA LEU A 297 -2.84 -20.95 -30.59
C LEU A 297 -2.52 -21.09 -32.09
N LEU A 298 -3.31 -21.88 -32.84
CA LEU A 298 -3.13 -22.09 -34.27
C LEU A 298 -3.37 -20.81 -35.11
N ARG A 299 -4.28 -19.95 -34.66
CA ARG A 299 -4.52 -18.63 -35.26
C ARG A 299 -3.37 -17.67 -34.95
N ALA A 300 -2.87 -17.66 -33.72
CA ALA A 300 -1.76 -16.81 -33.28
C ALA A 300 -0.43 -17.18 -33.96
N ASP A 301 -0.16 -18.47 -34.12
CA ASP A 301 1.01 -19.00 -34.85
C ASP A 301 0.91 -18.78 -36.38
N GLY A 302 -0.25 -18.36 -36.88
CA GLY A 302 -0.49 -18.17 -38.31
C GLY A 302 -0.54 -19.48 -39.09
N LEU A 303 -0.75 -20.62 -38.41
CA LEU A 303 -0.98 -21.89 -39.09
C LEU A 303 -2.34 -21.90 -39.78
N VAL A 304 -3.34 -21.25 -39.19
CA VAL A 304 -4.68 -21.10 -39.77
C VAL A 304 -4.87 -19.66 -40.20
N VAL A 305 -4.81 -19.42 -41.51
CA VAL A 305 -4.92 -18.09 -42.11
C VAL A 305 -6.16 -18.02 -42.98
N LYS A 306 -6.78 -16.84 -43.11
CA LYS A 306 -7.85 -16.63 -44.09
C LYS A 306 -7.23 -16.64 -45.49
N GLY A 307 -7.40 -17.74 -46.23
CA GLY A 307 -6.98 -17.87 -47.63
C GLY A 307 -5.81 -18.83 -47.83
N LYS A 308 -5.04 -18.60 -48.89
CA LYS A 308 -3.88 -19.43 -49.29
C LYS A 308 -2.66 -19.02 -48.45
N GLY A 309 -2.00 -19.99 -47.82
CA GLY A 309 -0.75 -19.78 -47.09
C GLY A 309 0.42 -19.44 -48.03
N ARG A 310 1.58 -19.05 -47.45
CA ARG A 310 2.81 -18.74 -48.22
C ARG A 310 3.31 -19.93 -49.04
N ASP A 311 3.06 -21.14 -48.55
CA ASP A 311 3.37 -22.42 -49.18
C ASP A 311 2.33 -22.85 -50.20
N GLY A 312 1.35 -22.00 -50.51
CA GLY A 312 0.30 -22.31 -51.46
C GLY A 312 -0.79 -23.27 -50.94
N CYS A 313 -0.69 -23.71 -49.69
CA CYS A 313 -1.66 -24.63 -49.09
C CYS A 313 -2.76 -23.83 -48.38
N VAL A 314 -3.99 -24.35 -48.40
CA VAL A 314 -5.09 -23.79 -47.60
C VAL A 314 -5.17 -24.58 -46.30
N ARG A 315 -5.02 -23.91 -45.16
CA ARG A 315 -5.17 -24.51 -43.84
C ARG A 315 -6.39 -23.93 -43.15
N MET A 316 -7.32 -24.78 -42.73
CA MET A 316 -8.56 -24.35 -42.09
C MET A 316 -8.99 -25.26 -40.95
N ILE A 317 -9.77 -24.71 -40.03
CA ILE A 317 -10.45 -25.47 -38.97
C ILE A 317 -11.90 -25.67 -39.43
N THR A 318 -12.35 -26.92 -39.52
CA THR A 318 -13.73 -27.25 -39.88
C THR A 318 -14.66 -27.17 -38.67
N SER A 319 -15.97 -27.08 -38.90
CA SER A 319 -16.99 -27.14 -37.83
C SER A 319 -16.95 -28.46 -37.04
N GLY A 320 -16.42 -29.53 -37.64
CA GLY A 320 -16.19 -30.82 -37.00
C GLY A 320 -14.97 -30.86 -36.07
N ASN A 321 -14.29 -29.72 -35.83
CA ASN A 321 -13.03 -29.63 -35.08
C ASN A 321 -11.88 -30.44 -35.73
N TRP A 322 -11.78 -30.38 -37.05
CA TRP A 322 -10.62 -30.88 -37.78
C TRP A 322 -9.75 -29.73 -38.27
N VAL A 323 -8.45 -29.83 -38.08
CA VAL A 323 -7.48 -28.98 -38.76
C VAL A 323 -7.11 -29.70 -40.06
N VAL A 324 -7.33 -29.04 -41.19
CA VAL A 324 -7.12 -29.64 -42.50
C VAL A 324 -6.16 -28.78 -43.30
N ARG A 325 -5.18 -29.43 -43.94
CA ARG A 325 -4.26 -28.84 -44.92
C ARG A 325 -4.62 -29.40 -46.29
N VAL A 326 -5.04 -28.52 -47.19
CA VAL A 326 -5.44 -28.86 -48.55
C VAL A 326 -4.41 -28.31 -49.54
N GLU A 327 -3.75 -29.20 -50.27
CA GLU A 327 -2.85 -28.87 -51.37
C GLU A 327 -3.61 -28.76 -52.70
N GLU A 328 -2.95 -28.21 -53.73
CA GLU A 328 -3.52 -28.14 -55.08
C GLU A 328 -3.75 -29.54 -55.65
N ASP A 329 -2.84 -30.47 -55.42
CA ASP A 329 -2.95 -31.87 -55.87
C ASP A 329 -4.13 -32.60 -55.20
N ASP A 330 -4.36 -32.33 -53.90
CA ASP A 330 -5.50 -32.89 -53.17
C ASP A 330 -6.82 -32.41 -53.80
N MET A 331 -6.92 -31.12 -54.13
CA MET A 331 -8.09 -30.57 -54.82
C MET A 331 -8.25 -31.13 -56.23
N GLN A 332 -7.17 -31.30 -57.00
CA GLN A 332 -7.25 -31.92 -58.33
C GLN A 332 -7.73 -33.38 -58.25
N ALA A 333 -7.28 -34.14 -57.25
CA ALA A 333 -7.74 -35.50 -57.01
C ALA A 333 -9.23 -35.53 -56.61
N ALA A 334 -9.68 -34.58 -55.78
CA ALA A 334 -11.08 -34.43 -55.41
C ALA A 334 -11.95 -34.12 -56.64
N TRP A 335 -11.54 -33.21 -57.52
CA TRP A 335 -12.24 -32.92 -58.78
C TRP A 335 -12.31 -34.13 -59.71
N LYS A 336 -11.21 -34.89 -59.84
CA LYS A 336 -11.20 -36.13 -60.64
C LYS A 336 -12.18 -37.17 -60.09
N ARG A 337 -12.33 -37.27 -58.76
CA ARG A 337 -13.34 -38.13 -58.12
C ARG A 337 -14.76 -37.61 -58.36
N ALA A 338 -14.99 -36.32 -58.11
CA ALA A 338 -16.30 -35.70 -58.30
C ALA A 338 -16.79 -35.82 -59.76
N ALA A 339 -15.89 -35.70 -60.75
CA ALA A 339 -16.22 -35.89 -62.16
C ALA A 339 -16.65 -37.33 -62.52
N LYS A 340 -16.24 -38.34 -61.73
CA LYS A 340 -16.68 -39.74 -61.91
C LYS A 340 -18.06 -40.00 -61.31
N MET A 341 -18.52 -39.18 -60.39
CA MET A 341 -19.90 -39.23 -59.91
C MET A 341 -20.78 -38.77 -61.08
N GLN A 342 -21.49 -39.69 -61.73
CA GLN A 342 -22.34 -39.42 -62.91
C GLN A 342 -23.61 -38.59 -62.54
N LYS A 343 -23.44 -37.46 -61.84
CA LYS A 343 -24.49 -36.53 -61.45
C LYS A 343 -24.56 -35.41 -62.48
N ALA A 344 -25.77 -34.96 -62.82
CA ALA A 344 -25.98 -33.87 -63.78
C ALA A 344 -25.41 -32.52 -63.30
N LYS A 345 -25.29 -32.32 -61.98
CA LYS A 345 -24.70 -31.13 -61.36
C LYS A 345 -23.95 -31.55 -60.10
N ILE A 346 -22.66 -31.23 -60.04
CA ILE A 346 -21.82 -31.46 -58.85
C ILE A 346 -22.07 -30.31 -57.88
N THR A 347 -22.52 -30.63 -56.67
CA THR A 347 -22.70 -29.64 -55.59
C THR A 347 -21.43 -29.50 -54.75
N PHE A 348 -21.33 -28.44 -53.94
CA PHE A 348 -20.22 -28.29 -53.00
C PHE A 348 -20.17 -29.40 -51.94
N ALA A 349 -21.31 -30.01 -51.61
CA ALA A 349 -21.36 -31.16 -50.71
C ALA A 349 -20.69 -32.37 -51.35
N ASP A 350 -20.96 -32.65 -52.63
CA ASP A 350 -20.32 -33.74 -53.38
C ASP A 350 -18.81 -33.55 -53.49
N LEU A 351 -18.36 -32.31 -53.70
CA LEU A 351 -16.94 -31.99 -53.73
C LEU A 351 -16.29 -32.14 -52.34
N GLY A 352 -17.01 -31.76 -51.29
CA GLY A 352 -16.59 -31.95 -49.90
C GLY A 352 -16.41 -33.42 -49.55
N GLU A 353 -17.36 -34.27 -49.92
CA GLU A 353 -17.30 -35.73 -49.75
C GLU A 353 -16.11 -36.33 -50.54
N ALA A 354 -15.94 -35.93 -51.80
CA ALA A 354 -14.82 -36.37 -52.62
C ALA A 354 -13.45 -35.93 -52.04
N LEU A 355 -13.37 -34.73 -51.45
CA LEU A 355 -12.17 -34.24 -50.78
C LEU A 355 -11.92 -34.98 -49.47
N GLU A 356 -12.96 -35.25 -48.68
CA GLU A 356 -12.86 -36.04 -47.45
C GLU A 356 -12.31 -37.44 -47.72
N GLU A 357 -12.77 -38.11 -48.79
CA GLU A 357 -12.22 -39.39 -49.22
C GLU A 357 -10.73 -39.29 -49.62
N VAL A 358 -10.34 -38.25 -50.37
CA VAL A 358 -8.94 -38.03 -50.75
C VAL A 358 -8.06 -37.89 -49.52
N LEU A 359 -8.48 -37.08 -48.55
CA LEU A 359 -7.73 -36.83 -47.33
C LEU A 359 -7.69 -38.07 -46.42
N ARG A 360 -8.78 -38.84 -46.33
CA ARG A 360 -8.80 -40.12 -45.57
C ARG A 360 -7.87 -41.17 -46.15
N HIS A 361 -7.67 -41.19 -47.47
CA HIS A 361 -6.70 -42.09 -48.09
C HIS A 361 -5.24 -41.71 -47.83
N LYS A 362 -4.98 -40.45 -47.44
CA LYS A 362 -3.66 -39.91 -47.10
C LYS A 362 -3.35 -40.09 -45.60
N ALA A 363 -4.39 -40.11 -44.76
CA ALA A 363 -4.31 -40.27 -43.31
C ALA A 363 -4.09 -41.71 -42.85
#